data_AF-A0A2E5PS13-F1
#
_entry.id   AF-A0A2E5PS13-F1
#
_cell.length_a   1.000
_cell.length_b   1.000
_cell.length_c   1.000
_cell.angle_alpha   90.00
_cell.angle_beta   90.00
_cell.angle_gamma   90.00
#
_symmetry.space_group_name_H-M   'P 1'
#
loop_
_entity.id
_entity.type
_entity.pdbx_description
1 polymer ?
#
loop_
_entity_poly.entity_id
_entity_poly.type
_entity_poly.pdbx_seq_one_letter_code
_entity_poly.pdbx_strand_id
1 'polypeptide(L)'
;MSNGLGGLIDEQSFDDIYHTTKFLEDVSMLMSVEIGRCELTVRDVLALKVGSLVEFSKVVGEPMDIIIAERLMARGEVVVVNER
;
A
#
# COMPACT_ATOMS: atom_id res chain seq x y z
N MET A 1 47.03 -30.31 -30.40
CA MET A 1 46.53 -30.56 -29.02
C MET A 1 46.29 -29.17 -28.44
N SER A 2 45.13 -28.56 -28.70
CA SER A 2 43.86 -28.69 -27.96
C SER A 2 43.67 -27.50 -27.01
N ASN A 3 42.80 -26.59 -27.47
CA ASN A 3 41.84 -25.75 -26.72
C ASN A 3 42.41 -24.70 -25.74
N GLY A 4 41.81 -23.53 -25.56
CA GLY A 4 40.43 -23.16 -25.81
C GLY A 4 40.24 -21.71 -26.21
N LEU A 5 39.43 -21.54 -27.24
CA LEU A 5 38.44 -20.47 -27.31
C LEU A 5 37.44 -20.71 -26.18
N GLY A 6 37.17 -19.69 -25.36
CA GLY A 6 36.17 -19.81 -24.29
C GLY A 6 36.14 -18.59 -23.39
N GLY A 7 35.44 -17.54 -23.84
CA GLY A 7 34.70 -16.60 -23.00
C GLY A 7 35.44 -15.87 -21.89
N LEU A 8 35.95 -14.67 -22.20
CA LEU A 8 35.92 -13.56 -21.24
C LEU A 8 34.51 -12.94 -21.25
N ILE A 9 33.49 -13.75 -20.96
CA ILE A 9 32.23 -13.20 -20.46
C ILE A 9 32.42 -13.19 -18.96
N ASP A 10 32.57 -11.99 -18.43
CA ASP A 10 32.57 -11.72 -17.01
C ASP A 10 31.22 -12.15 -16.43
N GLU A 11 31.19 -13.33 -15.80
CA GLU A 11 30.02 -13.86 -15.10
C GLU A 11 29.59 -12.97 -13.92
N GLN A 12 30.42 -12.00 -13.49
CA GLN A 12 30.04 -11.05 -12.44
C GLN A 12 29.10 -9.93 -12.92
N SER A 13 28.93 -9.76 -14.24
CA SER A 13 28.14 -8.66 -14.80
C SER A 13 26.62 -8.86 -14.83
N PHE A 14 26.12 -10.05 -14.44
CA PHE A 14 24.68 -10.33 -14.44
C PHE A 14 23.98 -10.11 -13.08
N ASP A 15 24.72 -10.13 -11.97
CA ASP A 15 24.15 -9.93 -10.62
C ASP A 15 23.84 -8.45 -10.31
N ASP A 16 24.56 -7.50 -10.95
CA ASP A 16 24.38 -6.06 -10.73
C ASP A 16 23.12 -5.48 -11.40
N ILE A 17 22.52 -6.18 -12.37
CA ILE A 17 21.31 -5.72 -13.07
C ILE A 17 20.07 -5.88 -12.17
N TYR A 18 20.11 -6.79 -11.19
CA TYR A 18 18.93 -7.23 -10.45
C TYR A 18 18.90 -6.85 -8.96
N HIS A 19 19.81 -5.99 -8.50
CA HIS A 19 19.78 -5.49 -7.11
C HIS A 19 18.99 -4.19 -6.90
N THR A 20 17.81 -4.13 -6.26
CA THR A 20 16.62 -5.01 -6.16
C THR A 20 15.39 -4.14 -5.75
N THR A 21 15.55 -2.90 -5.26
CA THR A 21 14.39 -2.03 -4.92
C THR A 21 14.42 -0.65 -5.55
N LYS A 22 15.60 -0.17 -5.99
CA LYS A 22 15.78 1.20 -6.52
C LYS A 22 14.87 1.54 -7.70
N PHE A 23 14.60 0.58 -8.58
CA PHE A 23 13.73 0.78 -9.73
C PHE A 23 12.23 0.88 -9.36
N LEU A 24 11.87 0.61 -8.10
CA LEU A 24 10.50 0.67 -7.59
C LEU A 24 10.24 1.94 -6.77
N GLU A 25 11.25 2.77 -6.51
CA GLU A 25 11.14 3.95 -5.63
C GLU A 25 10.21 5.03 -6.19
N ASP A 26 10.07 5.11 -7.51
CA ASP A 26 9.23 6.05 -8.24
C ASP A 26 7.85 5.48 -8.62
N VAL A 27 7.55 4.24 -8.21
CA VAL A 27 6.27 3.59 -8.49
C VAL A 27 5.18 4.25 -7.64
N SER A 28 4.25 4.91 -8.32
CA SER A 28 3.08 5.49 -7.69
C SER A 28 2.10 4.41 -7.24
N MET A 29 1.63 4.51 -6.00
CA MET A 29 0.67 3.56 -5.41
C MET A 29 -0.53 4.30 -4.84
N LEU A 30 -1.70 3.67 -4.89
CA LEU A 30 -2.90 4.20 -4.23
C LEU A 30 -2.78 3.99 -2.72
N MET A 31 -2.79 5.11 -1.99
CA MET A 31 -2.89 5.16 -0.54
C MET A 31 -4.25 5.72 -0.15
N SER A 32 -4.92 5.06 0.80
CA SER A 32 -6.13 5.56 1.45
C SER A 32 -5.96 5.56 2.96
N VAL A 33 -6.68 6.48 3.61
CA VAL A 33 -6.77 6.54 5.08
C VAL A 33 -8.22 6.25 5.44
N GLU A 34 -8.46 5.18 6.19
CA GLU A 34 -9.79 4.73 6.60
C GLU A 34 -10.05 5.14 8.06
N ILE A 35 -11.11 5.93 8.28
CA ILE A 35 -11.63 6.23 9.63
C ILE A 35 -12.22 4.96 10.24
N GLY A 36 -12.83 4.09 9.44
CA GLY A 36 -13.41 2.83 9.89
C GLY A 36 -14.02 2.02 8.76
N ARG A 37 -14.31 0.75 9.05
CA ARG A 37 -14.96 -0.19 8.14
C ARG A 37 -16.11 -0.86 8.86
N CYS A 38 -17.20 -1.13 8.15
CA CYS A 38 -18.31 -1.94 8.63
C CYS A 38 -18.75 -2.92 7.54
N GLU A 39 -19.28 -4.07 7.94
CA GLU A 39 -19.89 -5.03 7.02
C GLU A 39 -21.41 -4.89 7.09
N LEU A 40 -22.04 -4.76 5.92
CA LEU A 40 -23.49 -4.66 5.78
C LEU A 40 -23.96 -5.71 4.78
N THR A 41 -25.17 -6.25 4.96
CA THR A 41 -25.75 -7.11 3.94
C THR A 41 -26.12 -6.29 2.71
N VAL A 42 -26.19 -6.91 1.53
CA VAL A 42 -26.65 -6.23 0.31
C VAL A 42 -28.01 -5.56 0.50
N ARG A 43 -28.91 -6.19 1.26
CA ARG A 43 -30.21 -5.62 1.62
C ARG A 43 -30.06 -4.31 2.39
N ASP A 44 -29.19 -4.27 3.38
CA ASP A 44 -29.00 -3.08 4.23
C ASP A 44 -28.37 -1.95 3.43
N VAL A 45 -27.41 -2.25 2.55
CA VAL A 45 -26.81 -1.27 1.64
C VAL A 45 -27.87 -0.64 0.72
N LEU A 46 -28.75 -1.46 0.14
CA LEU A 46 -29.85 -0.97 -0.71
C LEU A 46 -30.92 -0.19 0.06
N ALA A 47 -31.01 -0.36 1.38
CA ALA A 47 -31.93 0.37 2.24
C ALA A 47 -31.37 1.73 2.72
N LEU A 48 -30.09 2.04 2.44
CA LEU A 48 -29.49 3.32 2.77
C LEU A 48 -30.17 4.46 2.01
N LYS A 49 -30.46 5.53 2.73
CA LYS A 49 -31.07 6.76 2.21
C LYS A 49 -30.44 7.97 2.87
N VAL A 50 -30.73 9.16 2.34
CA VAL A 50 -30.32 10.42 2.99
C VAL A 50 -30.84 10.43 4.42
N GLY A 51 -29.93 10.62 5.38
CA GLY A 51 -30.22 10.59 6.82
C GLY A 51 -30.01 9.22 7.49
N SER A 52 -29.63 8.17 6.77
CA SER A 52 -29.20 6.91 7.39
C SER A 52 -27.92 7.10 8.22
N LEU A 53 -27.90 6.56 9.43
CA LEU A 53 -26.71 6.49 10.28
C LEU A 53 -26.03 5.13 10.10
N VAL A 54 -24.73 5.14 9.77
CA VAL A 54 -23.91 3.94 9.67
C VAL A 54 -22.85 4.02 10.76
N GLU A 55 -22.89 3.06 11.67
CA GLU A 55 -21.93 2.96 12.77
C GLU A 55 -20.70 2.17 12.33
N PHE A 56 -19.52 2.70 12.64
CA PHE A 56 -18.25 2.00 12.42
C PHE A 56 -17.83 1.29 13.70
N SER A 57 -17.11 0.18 13.56
CA SER A 57 -16.60 -0.59 14.71
C SER A 57 -15.44 0.08 15.45
N LYS A 58 -14.86 1.15 14.86
CA LYS A 58 -13.68 1.82 15.40
C LYS A 58 -14.06 2.73 16.57
N VAL A 59 -13.30 2.65 17.65
CA VAL A 59 -13.55 3.44 18.87
C VAL A 59 -12.98 4.85 18.68
N VAL A 60 -13.69 5.85 19.21
CA VAL A 60 -13.22 7.25 19.21
C VAL A 60 -11.87 7.35 19.92
N GLY A 61 -10.88 7.94 19.26
CA GLY A 61 -9.52 8.09 19.77
C GLY A 61 -8.55 6.99 19.32
N GLU A 62 -9.01 5.95 18.62
CA GLU A 62 -8.09 5.01 17.96
C GLU A 62 -7.47 5.63 16.70
N PRO A 63 -6.19 5.35 16.41
CA PRO A 63 -5.51 5.89 15.24
C PRO A 63 -6.11 5.30 13.95
N MET A 64 -6.27 6.13 12.92
CA MET A 64 -6.82 5.76 11.61
C MET A 64 -5.93 4.76 10.89
N ASP A 65 -6.52 3.91 10.05
CA ASP A 65 -5.77 2.89 9.31
C ASP A 65 -5.28 3.46 7.98
N ILE A 66 -4.01 3.22 7.64
CA ILE A 66 -3.39 3.62 6.38
C ILE A 66 -3.23 2.38 5.51
N ILE A 67 -3.99 2.35 4.42
CA ILE A 67 -4.05 1.24 3.48
C ILE A 67 -3.27 1.63 2.22
N ILE A 68 -2.37 0.76 1.77
CA ILE A 68 -1.66 0.92 0.49
C ILE A 68 -1.85 -0.37 -0.29
N ALA A 69 -2.34 -0.27 -1.53
CA ALA A 69 -2.67 -1.42 -2.37
C ALA A 69 -3.45 -2.52 -1.60
N GLU A 70 -4.53 -2.09 -0.94
CA GLU A 70 -5.46 -2.96 -0.18
C GLU A 70 -4.90 -3.63 1.08
N ARG A 71 -3.64 -3.34 1.45
CA ARG A 71 -3.01 -3.87 2.66
C ARG A 71 -2.89 -2.81 3.75
N LEU A 72 -3.20 -3.18 4.99
CA LEU A 72 -2.89 -2.36 6.17
C LEU A 72 -1.38 -2.21 6.32
N MET A 73 -0.87 -1.00 6.14
CA MET A 73 0.55 -0.71 6.21
C MET A 73 0.93 0.06 7.47
N ALA A 74 0.06 0.95 7.95
CA ALA A 74 0.35 1.79 9.12
C ALA A 74 -0.93 2.26 9.81
N ARG A 75 -0.75 2.90 10.97
CA ARG A 75 -1.81 3.64 11.68
C ARG A 75 -1.32 5.03 12.02
N GLY A 76 -2.21 6.02 11.99
CA GLY A 76 -1.85 7.41 12.24
C GLY A 76 -3.00 8.27 12.74
N GLU A 77 -2.67 9.44 13.26
CA GLU A 77 -3.63 10.43 13.74
C GLU A 77 -3.70 11.61 12.78
N VAL A 78 -4.89 12.18 12.62
CA VAL A 78 -5.06 13.40 11.84
C VAL A 78 -4.63 14.58 12.70
N VAL A 79 -3.53 15.21 12.29
CA VAL A 79 -3.03 16.44 12.90
C VAL A 79 -3.25 17.60 11.94
N VAL A 80 -3.72 18.73 12.46
CA VAL A 80 -3.79 19.97 11.68
C VAL A 80 -2.49 20.72 11.92
N VAL A 81 -1.68 20.84 10.88
CA VAL A 81 -0.50 21.71 10.91
C VAL A 81 -0.94 23.08 10.39
N ASN A 82 -0.79 24.11 11.22
CA ASN A 82 -1.20 25.47 10.88
C ASN A 82 -0.37 25.98 9.70
N GLU A 83 -1.06 26.55 8.72
CA GLU A 83 -0.51 27.04 7.45
C GLU A 83 0.44 28.22 7.69
N ARG A 84 1.62 28.16 7.07
CA ARG A 84 2.30 29.37 6.61
C ARG A 84 2.09 29.49 5.12
#